data_AF-A0A972ZJH6-F1
#
_entry.id   AF-A0A972ZJH6-F1
#
_cell.length_a   1.000
_cell.length_b   1.000
_cell.length_c   1.000
_cell.angle_alpha   90.00
_cell.angle_beta   90.00
_cell.angle_gamma   90.00
#
_symmetry.space_group_name_H-M   'P 1'
#
loop_
_entity.id
_entity.type
_entity.pdbx_description
1 polymer ?
#
loop_
_entity_poly.entity_id
_entity_poly.type
_entity_poly.pdbx_seq_one_letter_code
_entity_poly.pdbx_strand_id
1 'polypeptide(L)'
;RIYEGQLSVLGQSACGPVLERMAEQERRHLDTFNKMIPERRVRPTALLPLWHIAGFALGAGTAVLGEKAAHACTVAVEEVIDEHYAEQVATLDAEGGDKKLRDTCEEFRLEEVEHKETSLALGAEDAPGYEALTGLIKAGSRLAIWLSTRI
;
A
#
# COMPACT_ATOMS: atom_id res chain seq x y z
N ARG A 1 -0.60 -6.11 1.57
CA ARG A 1 -0.21 -7.52 1.20
C ARG A 1 0.93 -7.63 0.20
N ILE A 2 1.30 -6.54 -0.49
CA ILE A 2 2.39 -6.55 -1.48
C ILE A 2 3.74 -7.00 -0.89
N TYR A 3 4.07 -6.55 0.32
CA TYR A 3 5.33 -6.88 0.98
C TYR A 3 5.46 -8.36 1.30
N GLU A 4 4.38 -9.05 1.65
CA GLU A 4 4.40 -10.51 1.85
C GLU A 4 4.75 -11.25 0.56
N GLY A 5 4.22 -10.75 -0.58
CA GLY A 5 4.58 -11.25 -1.90
C GLY A 5 6.06 -11.00 -2.22
N GLN A 6 6.55 -9.78 -1.99
CA GLN A 6 7.95 -9.42 -2.24
C GLN A 6 8.90 -10.24 -1.37
N LEU A 7 8.61 -10.39 -0.07
CA LEU A 7 9.39 -11.19 0.87
C LEU A 7 9.45 -12.67 0.50
N SER A 8 8.39 -13.22 -0.12
CA SER A 8 8.40 -14.61 -0.58
C SER A 8 9.49 -14.90 -1.63
N VAL A 9 10.00 -13.87 -2.29
CA VAL A 9 11.02 -13.97 -3.34
C VAL A 9 12.35 -13.35 -2.89
N LEU A 10 12.30 -12.16 -2.28
CA LEU A 10 13.46 -11.34 -1.92
C LEU A 10 13.80 -11.38 -0.43
N GLY A 11 13.11 -12.17 0.40
CA GLY A 11 13.32 -12.16 1.86
C GLY A 11 14.74 -12.52 2.30
N GLN A 12 15.53 -13.20 1.47
CA GLN A 12 16.94 -13.54 1.75
C GLN A 12 17.94 -12.62 1.01
N SER A 13 17.47 -11.58 0.33
CA SER A 13 18.32 -10.61 -0.36
C SER A 13 18.77 -9.49 0.59
N ALA A 14 19.56 -8.54 0.08
CA ALA A 14 19.96 -7.36 0.82
C ALA A 14 18.79 -6.44 1.21
N CYS A 15 17.69 -6.44 0.45
CA CYS A 15 16.50 -5.65 0.77
C CYS A 15 15.52 -6.34 1.71
N GLY A 16 15.73 -7.62 2.03
CA GLY A 16 14.87 -8.41 2.93
C GLY A 16 14.52 -7.69 4.25
N PRO A 17 15.49 -7.19 5.03
CA PRO A 17 15.21 -6.48 6.28
C PRO A 17 14.35 -5.22 6.12
N VAL A 18 14.51 -4.48 5.02
CA VAL A 18 13.72 -3.29 4.73
C VAL A 18 12.27 -3.68 4.41
N LEU A 19 12.10 -4.72 3.59
CA LEU A 19 10.79 -5.26 3.24
C LEU A 19 10.06 -5.86 4.45
N GLU A 20 10.79 -6.49 5.38
CA GLU A 20 10.23 -6.98 6.65
C GLU A 20 9.68 -5.84 7.50
N ARG A 21 10.46 -4.76 7.66
CA ARG A 21 10.02 -3.57 8.39
C ARG A 21 8.75 -2.96 7.79
N MET A 22 8.70 -2.79 6.47
CA MET A 22 7.52 -2.28 5.77
C MET A 22 6.32 -3.23 5.93
N ALA A 23 6.54 -4.55 5.83
CA ALA A 23 5.49 -5.55 6.03
C ALA A 23 4.91 -5.52 7.45
N GLU A 24 5.73 -5.25 8.47
CA GLU A 24 5.28 -5.10 9.85
C GLU A 24 4.42 -3.84 10.05
N GLN A 25 4.79 -2.73 9.41
CA GLN A 25 3.99 -1.49 9.44
C GLN A 25 2.63 -1.69 8.77
N GLU A 26 2.61 -2.26 7.56
CA GLU A 26 1.39 -2.60 6.82
C GLU A 26 0.48 -3.57 7.62
N ARG A 27 1.07 -4.52 8.36
CA ARG A 27 0.29 -5.43 9.22
C ARG A 27 -0.36 -4.69 10.38
N ARG A 28 0.34 -3.72 10.98
CA ARG A 28 -0.23 -2.83 12.01
C ARG A 28 -1.36 -1.98 11.43
N HIS A 29 -1.24 -1.46 10.21
CA HIS A 29 -2.30 -0.71 9.55
C HIS A 29 -3.56 -1.57 9.40
N LEU A 30 -3.40 -2.76 8.80
CA LEU A 30 -4.50 -3.71 8.61
C LEU A 30 -5.16 -4.09 9.93
N ASP A 31 -4.38 -4.41 10.96
CA ASP A 31 -4.90 -4.77 12.28
C ASP A 31 -5.64 -3.62 12.95
N THR A 32 -5.21 -2.38 12.71
CA THR A 32 -5.87 -1.18 13.23
C THR A 32 -7.25 -1.01 12.58
N PHE A 33 -7.34 -1.11 11.24
CA PHE A 33 -8.63 -1.01 10.56
C PHE A 33 -9.56 -2.20 10.84
N ASN A 34 -9.03 -3.42 10.95
CA ASN A 34 -9.81 -4.59 11.34
C ASN A 34 -10.48 -4.43 12.71
N LYS A 35 -9.90 -3.64 13.62
CA LYS A 35 -10.53 -3.28 14.90
C LYS A 35 -11.53 -2.13 14.73
N MET A 36 -11.17 -1.09 13.98
CA MET A 36 -12.00 0.12 13.83
C MET A 36 -13.29 -0.09 13.04
N ILE A 37 -13.27 -0.94 12.00
CA ILE A 37 -14.42 -1.21 11.12
C ILE A 37 -15.63 -1.76 11.91
N PRO A 38 -15.51 -2.85 12.70
CA PRO A 38 -16.65 -3.37 13.45
C PRO A 38 -17.09 -2.43 14.58
N GLU A 39 -16.17 -1.71 15.23
CA GLU A 39 -16.49 -0.70 16.25
C GLU A 39 -17.42 0.40 15.68
N ARG A 40 -17.19 0.79 14.43
CA ARG A 40 -17.96 1.80 13.71
C ARG A 40 -19.15 1.24 12.95
N ARG A 41 -19.39 -0.07 13.01
CA ARG A 41 -20.46 -0.79 12.30
C ARG A 41 -20.43 -0.52 10.79
N VAL A 42 -19.23 -0.31 10.24
CA VAL A 42 -19.02 -0.15 8.81
C VAL A 42 -18.90 -1.53 8.19
N ARG A 43 -19.52 -1.73 7.03
CA ARG A 43 -19.36 -2.97 6.26
C ARG A 43 -18.05 -2.88 5.45
N PRO A 44 -17.08 -3.79 5.62
CA PRO A 44 -15.90 -3.83 4.77
C PRO A 44 -16.28 -4.27 3.35
N THR A 45 -15.41 -3.96 2.38
CA THR A 45 -15.63 -4.40 1.00
C THR A 45 -15.71 -5.93 0.89
N ALA A 46 -16.65 -6.44 0.09
CA ALA A 46 -16.74 -7.88 -0.18
C ALA A 46 -15.55 -8.39 -1.03
N LEU A 47 -14.79 -7.48 -1.66
CA LEU A 47 -13.66 -7.81 -2.52
C LEU A 47 -12.35 -8.02 -1.76
N LEU A 48 -12.33 -7.86 -0.43
CA LEU A 48 -11.12 -7.99 0.38
C LEU A 48 -10.32 -9.29 0.12
N PRO A 49 -10.93 -10.49 0.02
CA PRO A 49 -10.19 -11.72 -0.28
C PRO A 49 -9.52 -11.70 -1.66
N LEU A 50 -10.17 -11.09 -2.65
CA LEU A 50 -9.62 -10.92 -4.00
C LEU A 50 -8.40 -10.01 -3.96
N TRP A 51 -8.49 -8.89 -3.25
CA TRP A 51 -7.38 -7.93 -3.12
C TRP A 51 -6.21 -8.48 -2.33
N HIS A 52 -6.44 -9.37 -1.36
CA HIS A 52 -5.34 -10.06 -0.71
C HIS A 52 -4.51 -10.91 -1.70
N ILE A 53 -5.19 -11.67 -2.56
CA ILE A 53 -4.53 -12.50 -3.56
C ILE A 53 -3.83 -11.61 -4.61
N ALA A 54 -4.52 -10.59 -5.11
CA ALA A 54 -3.98 -9.68 -6.11
C ALA A 54 -2.74 -8.93 -5.60
N GLY A 55 -2.79 -8.39 -4.37
CA GLY A 55 -1.67 -7.70 -3.76
C GLY A 55 -0.46 -8.63 -3.56
N PHE A 56 -0.67 -9.85 -3.06
CA PHE A 56 0.40 -10.82 -2.94
C PHE A 56 1.02 -11.17 -4.30
N ALA A 57 0.18 -11.48 -5.30
CA ALA A 57 0.64 -11.84 -6.64
C ALA A 57 1.41 -10.70 -7.32
N LEU A 58 0.96 -9.45 -7.14
CA LEU A 58 1.65 -8.27 -7.64
C LEU A 58 3.03 -8.11 -6.99
N GLY A 59 3.10 -8.23 -5.66
CA GLY A 59 4.37 -8.14 -4.92
C GLY A 59 5.36 -9.24 -5.31
N ALA A 60 4.90 -10.50 -5.36
CA ALA A 60 5.74 -11.63 -5.75
C ALA A 60 6.17 -11.54 -7.22
N GLY A 61 5.26 -11.17 -8.11
CA GLY A 61 5.53 -11.04 -9.54
C GLY A 61 6.57 -9.96 -9.83
N THR A 62 6.46 -8.80 -9.19
CA THR A 62 7.45 -7.72 -9.35
C THR A 62 8.79 -8.06 -8.72
N ALA A 63 8.79 -8.78 -7.60
CA ALA A 63 10.01 -9.30 -6.98
C ALA A 63 10.74 -10.35 -7.84
N VAL A 64 10.02 -11.21 -8.57
CA VAL A 64 10.61 -12.13 -9.55
C VAL A 64 11.32 -11.39 -10.69
N LEU A 65 10.80 -10.21 -11.08
CA LEU A 65 11.45 -9.35 -12.08
C LEU A 65 12.71 -8.64 -11.54
N GLY A 66 12.89 -8.63 -10.23
CA GLY A 66 14.09 -8.13 -9.56
C GLY A 66 13.79 -7.06 -8.50
N GLU A 67 14.82 -6.74 -7.71
CA GLU A 67 14.74 -5.80 -6.58
C GLU A 67 14.23 -4.40 -7.00
N LYS A 68 14.76 -3.84 -8.09
CA LYS A 68 14.33 -2.53 -8.61
C LYS A 68 12.86 -2.53 -9.03
N ALA A 69 12.39 -3.61 -9.65
CA ALA A 69 10.99 -3.74 -10.04
C ALA A 69 10.06 -3.88 -8.84
N ALA A 70 10.49 -4.59 -7.78
CA ALA A 70 9.78 -4.62 -6.50
C ALA A 70 9.68 -3.22 -5.89
N HIS A 71 10.78 -2.46 -5.83
CA HIS A 71 10.74 -1.08 -5.32
C HIS A 71 9.89 -0.15 -6.19
N ALA A 72 9.90 -0.31 -7.52
CA ALA A 72 8.99 0.41 -8.41
C ALA A 72 7.52 0.09 -8.12
N CYS A 73 7.21 -1.18 -7.82
CA CYS A 73 5.88 -1.58 -7.37
C CYS A 73 5.48 -0.88 -6.08
N THR A 74 6.37 -0.84 -5.09
CA THR A 74 6.14 -0.15 -3.82
C THR A 74 5.88 1.33 -4.06
N VAL A 75 6.75 2.04 -4.80
CA VAL A 75 6.54 3.46 -5.14
C VAL A 75 5.17 3.70 -5.79
N ALA A 76 4.78 2.87 -6.75
CA ALA A 76 3.52 3.00 -7.45
C ALA A 76 2.29 2.78 -6.56
N VAL A 77 2.34 1.80 -5.66
CA VAL A 77 1.24 1.51 -4.73
C VAL A 77 1.17 2.60 -3.65
N GLU A 78 2.29 2.93 -3.02
CA GLU A 78 2.31 3.89 -1.91
C GLU A 78 1.94 5.30 -2.34
N GLU A 79 2.26 5.72 -3.57
CA GLU A 79 1.78 7.00 -4.08
C GLU A 79 0.25 7.06 -4.16
N VAL A 80 -0.38 5.98 -4.61
CA VAL A 80 -1.85 5.92 -4.70
C VAL A 80 -2.50 5.83 -3.32
N ILE A 81 -1.87 5.15 -2.37
CA ILE A 81 -2.36 5.05 -0.99
C ILE A 81 -2.19 6.40 -0.27
N ASP A 82 -1.06 7.10 -0.44
CA ASP A 82 -0.84 8.47 0.06
C ASP A 82 -1.93 9.43 -0.45
N GLU A 83 -2.17 9.46 -1.77
CA GLU A 83 -3.25 10.22 -2.38
C GLU A 83 -4.61 9.90 -1.72
N HIS A 84 -4.90 8.61 -1.51
CA HIS A 84 -6.16 8.17 -0.93
C HIS A 84 -6.32 8.59 0.54
N TYR A 85 -5.28 8.45 1.36
CA TYR A 85 -5.33 8.93 2.74
C TYR A 85 -5.46 10.45 2.81
N ALA A 86 -4.79 11.19 1.93
CA ALA A 86 -4.91 12.65 1.87
C ALA A 86 -6.36 13.07 1.60
N GLU A 87 -7.06 12.39 0.68
CA GLU A 87 -8.49 12.61 0.41
C GLU A 87 -9.37 12.28 1.62
N GLN A 88 -9.09 11.19 2.33
CA GLN A 88 -9.82 10.80 3.55
C GLN A 88 -9.64 11.84 4.67
N VAL A 89 -8.41 12.28 4.91
CA VAL A 89 -8.09 13.31 5.91
C VAL A 89 -8.79 14.63 5.57
N ALA A 90 -8.73 15.07 4.31
CA ALA A 90 -9.41 16.29 3.86
C ALA A 90 -10.93 16.21 4.05
N THR A 91 -11.53 15.04 3.78
CA THR A 91 -12.97 14.81 3.98
C THR A 91 -13.32 14.89 5.47
N LEU A 92 -12.54 14.23 6.33
CA LEU A 92 -12.76 14.25 7.78
C LEU A 92 -12.60 15.65 8.37
N ASP A 93 -11.61 16.42 7.90
CA ASP A 93 -11.41 17.80 8.34
C ASP A 93 -12.57 18.70 7.91
N ALA A 94 -13.10 18.53 6.69
CA ALA A 94 -14.22 19.32 6.17
C ALA A 94 -15.55 19.00 6.87
N GLU A 95 -15.79 17.74 7.22
CA GLU A 95 -17.03 17.28 7.85
C GLU A 95 -17.01 17.44 9.38
N GLY A 96 -15.89 17.86 9.97
CA GLY A 96 -15.71 17.86 11.42
C GLY A 96 -15.80 16.44 12.01
N GLY A 97 -15.29 15.46 11.26
CA GLY A 97 -15.42 14.03 11.52
C GLY A 97 -14.62 13.52 12.72
N ASP A 98 -14.55 12.20 12.83
CA ASP A 98 -13.83 11.52 13.92
C ASP A 98 -12.34 11.87 13.90
N LYS A 99 -11.93 12.73 14.84
CA LYS A 99 -10.53 13.15 15.00
C LYS A 99 -9.58 11.97 15.17
N LYS A 100 -9.98 10.92 15.89
CA LYS A 100 -9.12 9.74 16.10
C LYS A 100 -8.88 9.01 14.78
N LEU A 101 -9.92 8.85 13.96
CA LEU A 101 -9.78 8.26 12.62
C LEU A 101 -8.89 9.14 11.74
N ARG A 102 -9.12 10.46 11.74
CA ARG A 102 -8.31 11.42 10.98
C ARG A 102 -6.83 11.35 11.35
N ASP A 103 -6.52 11.35 12.64
CA ASP A 103 -5.14 11.27 13.11
C ASP A 103 -4.49 9.93 12.77
N THR A 104 -5.27 8.83 12.78
CA THR A 104 -4.80 7.51 12.34
C THR A 104 -4.48 7.48 10.84
N CYS A 105 -5.37 8.04 10.01
CA CYS A 105 -5.15 8.13 8.56
C CYS A 105 -3.91 8.99 8.24
N GLU A 106 -3.71 10.10 8.96
CA GLU A 106 -2.54 10.96 8.76
C GLU A 106 -1.23 10.27 9.21
N GLU A 107 -1.25 9.53 10.32
CA GLU A 107 -0.10 8.73 10.76
C GLU A 107 0.29 7.72 9.69
N PHE A 108 -0.65 6.93 9.20
CA PHE A 108 -0.37 5.90 8.20
C PHE A 108 0.07 6.51 6.86
N ARG A 109 -0.53 7.63 6.45
CA ARG A 109 -0.10 8.37 5.26
C ARG A 109 1.37 8.76 5.30
N LEU A 110 1.86 9.24 6.44
CA LEU A 110 3.28 9.61 6.60
C LEU A 110 4.20 8.38 6.50
N GLU A 111 3.73 7.21 6.94
CA GLU A 111 4.47 5.95 6.76
C GLU A 111 4.51 5.50 5.30
N GLU A 112 3.42 5.66 4.53
CA GLU A 112 3.45 5.34 3.10
C GLU A 112 4.40 6.26 2.32
N VAL A 113 4.45 7.54 2.72
CA VAL A 113 5.45 8.48 2.18
C VAL A 113 6.86 7.99 2.51
N GLU A 114 7.13 7.57 3.75
CA GLU A 114 8.44 7.00 4.13
C GLU A 114 8.77 5.74 3.29
N HIS A 115 7.79 4.87 3.05
CA HIS A 115 7.97 3.66 2.27
C HIS A 115 8.32 3.95 0.81
N LYS A 116 7.62 4.93 0.22
CA LYS A 116 7.88 5.45 -1.13
C LYS A 116 9.30 6.03 -1.23
N GLU A 117 9.66 6.95 -0.33
CA GLU A 117 10.99 7.58 -0.33
C GLU A 117 12.11 6.55 -0.13
N THR A 118 11.91 5.58 0.76
CA THR A 118 12.86 4.48 0.97
C THR A 118 13.04 3.66 -0.31
N SER A 119 11.96 3.36 -1.02
CA SER A 119 12.02 2.59 -2.27
C SER A 119 12.65 3.38 -3.42
N LEU A 120 12.42 4.69 -3.49
CA LEU A 120 13.14 5.57 -4.41
C LEU A 120 14.64 5.57 -4.13
N ALA A 121 15.04 5.70 -2.87
CA ALA A 121 16.45 5.65 -2.45
C ALA A 121 17.12 4.30 -2.75
N LEU A 122 16.36 3.21 -2.80
CA LEU A 122 16.82 1.87 -3.19
C LEU A 122 16.80 1.62 -4.71
N GLY A 123 16.60 2.68 -5.51
CA GLY A 123 16.74 2.61 -6.97
C GLY A 123 15.50 2.10 -7.69
N ALA A 124 14.29 2.39 -7.18
CA ALA A 124 13.04 2.09 -7.88
C ALA A 124 13.03 2.62 -9.33
N GLU A 125 13.50 3.85 -9.54
CA GLU A 125 13.48 4.52 -10.86
C GLU A 125 14.41 3.85 -11.89
N ASP A 126 15.38 3.05 -11.41
CA ASP A 126 16.27 2.29 -12.28
C ASP A 126 15.62 1.00 -12.82
N ALA A 127 14.37 0.70 -12.45
CA ALA A 127 13.66 -0.47 -12.95
C ALA A 127 13.47 -0.39 -14.47
N PRO A 128 13.75 -1.47 -15.23
CA PRO A 128 13.47 -1.48 -16.67
C PRO A 128 11.98 -1.21 -16.95
N GLY A 129 11.71 -0.15 -17.71
CA GLY A 129 10.34 0.26 -18.02
C GLY A 129 9.58 0.87 -16.83
N TYR A 130 10.29 1.49 -15.87
CA TYR A 130 9.73 2.11 -14.66
C TYR A 130 8.42 2.86 -14.90
N GLU A 131 8.38 3.84 -15.80
CA GLU A 131 7.18 4.64 -16.10
C GLU A 131 5.97 3.78 -16.52
N ALA A 132 6.20 2.76 -17.35
CA ALA A 132 5.14 1.88 -17.82
C ALA A 132 4.65 0.96 -16.70
N LEU A 133 5.57 0.40 -15.92
CA LEU A 133 5.26 -0.48 -14.79
C LEU A 133 4.48 0.29 -13.71
N THR A 134 4.99 1.44 -13.28
CA THR A 134 4.35 2.26 -12.25
C THR A 134 3.01 2.80 -12.73
N GLY A 135 2.91 3.26 -13.98
CA GLY A 135 1.65 3.71 -14.57
C GLY A 135 0.55 2.64 -14.55
N LEU A 136 0.90 1.39 -14.92
CA LEU A 136 -0.03 0.26 -14.88
C LEU A 136 -0.46 -0.07 -13.45
N ILE A 137 0.49 -0.13 -12.51
CA ILE A 137 0.22 -0.46 -11.11
C ILE A 137 -0.65 0.62 -10.48
N LYS A 138 -0.34 1.90 -10.70
CA LYS A 138 -1.14 3.04 -10.21
C LYS A 138 -2.57 2.96 -10.72
N ALA A 139 -2.77 2.67 -12.01
CA ALA A 139 -4.10 2.50 -12.59
C ALA A 139 -4.86 1.33 -11.94
N GLY A 140 -4.20 0.20 -11.71
CA GLY A 140 -4.77 -0.95 -11.02
C GLY A 140 -5.16 -0.65 -9.57
N SER A 141 -4.29 0.01 -8.81
CA SER A 141 -4.54 0.40 -7.41
C SER A 141 -5.71 1.37 -7.30
N ARG A 142 -5.76 2.40 -8.15
CA ARG A 142 -6.89 3.35 -8.18
C ARG A 142 -8.21 2.66 -8.51
N LEU A 143 -8.20 1.71 -9.45
CA LEU A 143 -9.38 0.90 -9.78
C LEU A 143 -9.82 0.04 -8.57
N ALA A 144 -8.88 -0.58 -7.86
CA ALA A 144 -9.18 -1.39 -6.69
C ALA A 144 -9.84 -0.56 -5.57
N ILE A 145 -9.32 0.65 -5.30
CA ILE A 145 -9.91 1.59 -4.35
C ILE A 145 -11.32 2.00 -4.80
N TRP A 146 -11.49 2.37 -6.07
CA TRP A 146 -12.77 2.77 -6.63
C TRP A 146 -13.85 1.68 -6.53
N LEU A 147 -13.47 0.42 -6.77
CA LEU A 147 -14.36 -0.73 -6.62
C LEU A 147 -14.70 -1.00 -5.15
N SER A 148 -13.70 -0.92 -4.26
CA SER A 148 -13.85 -1.22 -2.84
C SER A 148 -14.76 -0.24 -2.10
N THR A 149 -14.85 1.00 -2.57
CA THR A 149 -15.78 2.01 -2.02
C THR A 149 -17.24 1.78 -2.42
N ARG A 150 -17.52 0.84 -3.34
CA ARG A 150 -18.87 0.58 -3.88
C ARG A 150 -19.44 -0.80 -3.53
N ILE A 151 -18.58 -1.79 -3.27
CA ILE A 151 -18.93 -3.21 -3.14
C ILE A 151 -18.56 -3.70 -1.75
#